data_AF-C7N674-F1
#
_entry.id   AF-C7N674-F1
#
_cell.length_a   1.000
_cell.length_b   1.000
_cell.length_c   1.000
_cell.angle_alpha   90.00
_cell.angle_beta   90.00
_cell.angle_gamma   90.00
#
_symmetry.space_group_name_H-M   'P 1'
#
loop_
_entity.id
_entity.type
_entity.pdbx_description
1 polymer ?
#
loop_
_entity_poly.entity_id
_entity_poly.type
_entity_poly.pdbx_seq_one_letter_code
_entity_poly.pdbx_strand_id
1 'polypeptide(L)'
;MKQSVQLLDTPQFKELVRAAWLAPVRRSDIVPEYVPGGFSADQVWDALTAIRYAQSYRSPVSLAGASHSSGNWHNFTVRLQDTCRQIADLTYKGSDLDIIARDRAGTAFITQQYIEEMVTNLDFDGFTANYEDVRAVLVGDRPPVDAAETIAANYHSLMVELGDMVDSPFDEQTLGDMYARLAHGIEDEVRRIEQADISTGCKVPRSPLQDHYRAAGSAPESSIALPIDIANGRAEAPRRHPIMESMLVNCQFWRTNLYPALNNLMGCIASRFYLVREGYPVMRYVPKIRILEKWRYGAYDGIASFSFDEAMAIAHENGDWTAYYDAVMSLLLLEIQDMKRSLLHRAAIDERAMSGIGNIPYLTHRQRDVLKQAVLAPETEFAIAAHQKTYGIAYSTARADLEKLADAGYLTRFMSGSAYHYRAAANLRTTLAAKCPA
;
A
#
# COMPACT_ATOMS: atom_id res chain seq x y z
N MET A 1 -18.65 43.52 7.97
CA MET A 1 -18.68 42.98 9.35
C MET A 1 -20.08 42.64 9.85
N LYS A 2 -21.05 43.58 9.93
CA LYS A 2 -22.42 43.25 10.43
C LYS A 2 -23.16 42.17 9.61
N GLN A 3 -23.07 42.21 8.28
CA GLN A 3 -23.68 41.17 7.42
C GLN A 3 -22.99 39.81 7.56
N SER A 4 -21.66 39.75 7.67
CA SER A 4 -20.92 38.49 7.81
C SER A 4 -21.26 37.75 9.12
N VAL A 5 -21.53 38.47 10.20
CA VAL A 5 -21.98 37.87 11.48
C VAL A 5 -23.41 37.36 11.37
N GLN A 6 -24.30 38.07 10.66
CA GLN A 6 -25.68 37.63 10.44
C GLN A 6 -25.77 36.29 9.69
N LEU A 7 -24.86 36.03 8.74
CA LEU A 7 -24.79 34.76 8.03
C LEU A 7 -24.59 33.57 8.99
N LEU A 8 -23.67 33.73 9.96
CA LEU A 8 -23.33 32.69 10.94
C LEU A 8 -24.52 32.27 11.81
N ASP A 9 -25.49 33.17 12.01
CA ASP A 9 -26.66 32.92 12.85
C ASP A 9 -27.81 32.19 12.12
N THR A 10 -27.77 32.14 10.79
CA THR A 10 -28.83 31.54 9.98
C THR A 10 -28.89 30.01 10.13
N PRO A 11 -30.09 29.39 10.22
CA PRO A 11 -30.23 27.94 10.28
C PRO A 11 -29.59 27.23 9.09
N GLN A 12 -29.78 27.77 7.88
CA GLN A 12 -29.25 27.24 6.62
C GLN A 12 -27.72 27.12 6.66
N PHE A 13 -27.03 28.17 7.10
CA PHE A 13 -25.57 28.16 7.19
C PHE A 13 -25.08 27.23 8.30
N LYS A 14 -25.78 27.16 9.44
CA LYS A 14 -25.45 26.23 10.54
C LYS A 14 -25.59 24.76 10.09
N GLU A 15 -26.59 24.43 9.28
CA GLU A 15 -26.74 23.11 8.67
C GLU A 15 -25.60 22.79 7.72
N LEU A 16 -25.19 23.74 6.88
CA LEU A 16 -24.05 23.56 5.98
C LEU A 16 -22.72 23.36 6.74
N VAL A 17 -22.49 24.12 7.81
CA VAL A 17 -21.34 23.92 8.71
C VAL A 17 -21.37 22.52 9.32
N ARG A 18 -22.55 22.04 9.75
CA ARG A 18 -22.72 20.68 10.27
C ARG A 18 -22.44 19.63 9.20
N ALA A 19 -22.92 19.82 7.97
CA ALA A 19 -22.66 18.90 6.86
C ALA A 19 -21.14 18.81 6.56
N ALA A 20 -20.46 19.96 6.47
CA ALA A 20 -19.02 20.03 6.25
C ALA A 20 -18.18 19.44 7.41
N TRP A 21 -18.71 19.44 8.63
CA TRP A 21 -18.10 18.77 9.77
C TRP A 21 -18.23 17.24 9.67
N LEU A 22 -19.35 16.74 9.15
CA LEU A 22 -19.60 15.31 8.98
C LEU A 22 -18.79 14.71 7.81
N ALA A 23 -18.74 15.39 6.67
CA ALA A 23 -18.06 14.93 5.45
C ALA A 23 -17.61 16.12 4.57
N PRO A 24 -16.60 15.95 3.69
CA PRO A 24 -16.26 16.97 2.71
C PRO A 24 -17.46 17.30 1.81
N VAL A 25 -17.65 18.59 1.55
CA VAL A 25 -18.74 19.15 0.74
C VAL A 25 -18.18 19.82 -0.51
N ARG A 26 -18.95 19.83 -1.58
CA ARG A 26 -18.69 20.56 -2.82
C ARG A 26 -19.25 21.97 -2.73
N ARG A 27 -18.68 22.87 -3.53
CA ARG A 27 -19.33 24.16 -3.82
C ARG A 27 -20.70 23.98 -4.48
N SER A 28 -20.84 22.97 -5.35
CA SER A 28 -22.12 22.61 -5.98
C SER A 28 -23.18 22.10 -5.01
N ASP A 29 -22.79 21.69 -3.78
CA ASP A 29 -23.73 21.24 -2.76
C ASP A 29 -24.46 22.44 -2.10
N ILE A 30 -23.99 23.68 -2.33
CA ILE A 30 -24.68 24.90 -1.92
C ILE A 30 -25.83 25.19 -2.89
N VAL A 31 -26.93 24.46 -2.69
CA VAL A 31 -28.20 24.74 -3.40
C VAL A 31 -28.88 25.99 -2.84
N PRO A 32 -29.81 26.62 -3.58
CA PRO A 32 -30.48 27.87 -3.15
C PRO A 32 -31.11 27.82 -1.75
N GLU A 33 -31.54 26.64 -1.31
CA GLU A 33 -32.11 26.39 0.03
C GLU A 33 -31.10 26.64 1.17
N TYR A 34 -29.80 26.44 0.91
CA TYR A 34 -28.72 26.70 1.85
C TYR A 34 -28.21 28.15 1.79
N VAL A 35 -28.76 28.99 0.91
CA VAL A 35 -28.35 30.40 0.76
C VAL A 35 -29.36 31.30 1.48
N PRO A 36 -29.01 31.88 2.64
CA PRO A 36 -29.93 32.76 3.34
C PRO A 36 -30.21 34.04 2.54
N GLY A 37 -31.40 34.60 2.72
CA GLY A 37 -31.81 35.82 2.03
C GLY A 37 -30.80 36.96 2.22
N GLY A 38 -30.38 37.57 1.10
CA GLY A 38 -29.41 38.66 1.11
C GLY A 38 -27.94 38.24 0.98
N PHE A 39 -27.64 36.95 0.83
CA PHE A 39 -26.31 36.43 0.54
C PHE A 39 -26.26 35.74 -0.83
N SER A 40 -25.08 35.69 -1.44
CA SER A 40 -24.80 34.84 -2.61
C SER A 40 -24.23 33.49 -2.19
N ALA A 41 -24.31 32.48 -3.08
CA ALA A 41 -23.68 31.18 -2.87
C ALA A 41 -22.16 31.31 -2.64
N ASP A 42 -21.51 32.25 -3.32
CA ASP A 42 -20.08 32.53 -3.16
C ASP A 42 -19.76 33.06 -1.76
N GLN A 43 -20.55 34.00 -1.24
CA GLN A 43 -20.39 34.50 0.12
C GLN A 43 -20.59 33.40 1.17
N VAL A 44 -21.52 32.47 0.92
CA VAL A 44 -21.73 31.29 1.76
C VAL A 44 -20.53 30.34 1.70
N TRP A 45 -20.02 30.04 0.50
CA TRP A 45 -18.85 29.19 0.31
C TRP A 45 -17.58 29.76 0.94
N ASP A 46 -17.34 31.06 0.77
CA ASP A 46 -16.20 31.75 1.35
C ASP A 46 -16.24 31.73 2.89
N ALA A 47 -17.42 31.98 3.47
CA ALA A 47 -17.62 31.91 4.91
C ALA A 47 -17.41 30.49 5.46
N LEU A 48 -17.95 29.48 4.77
CA LEU A 48 -17.74 28.08 5.14
C LEU A 48 -16.26 27.70 5.06
N THR A 49 -15.59 28.07 3.97
CA THR A 49 -14.17 27.80 3.74
C THR A 49 -13.31 28.45 4.82
N ALA A 50 -13.61 29.68 5.22
CA ALA A 50 -12.90 30.38 6.30
C ALA A 50 -13.04 29.65 7.65
N ILE A 51 -14.23 29.14 7.99
CA ILE A 51 -14.46 28.36 9.21
C ILE A 51 -13.68 27.04 9.16
N ARG A 52 -13.76 26.33 8.03
CA ARG A 52 -13.04 25.07 7.80
C ARG A 52 -11.53 25.26 7.93
N TYR A 53 -10.99 26.31 7.30
CA TYR A 53 -9.58 26.68 7.37
C TYR A 53 -9.11 27.07 8.78
N ALA A 54 -9.99 27.65 9.61
CA ALA A 54 -9.67 27.96 11.00
C ALA A 54 -9.55 26.71 11.88
N GLN A 55 -10.19 25.60 11.49
CA GLN A 55 -10.21 24.32 12.22
C GLN A 55 -9.33 23.25 11.55
N SER A 56 -8.51 23.63 10.58
CA SER A 56 -7.78 22.70 9.72
C SER A 56 -6.42 22.31 10.28
N TYR A 57 -5.95 21.14 9.87
CA TYR A 57 -4.55 20.81 9.91
C TYR A 57 -3.83 21.49 8.74
N ARG A 58 -2.71 22.15 9.02
CA ARG A 58 -1.92 22.87 8.01
C ARG A 58 -0.62 22.17 7.74
N SER A 59 -0.19 22.15 6.49
CA SER A 59 1.15 21.69 6.14
C SER A 59 2.20 22.50 6.93
N PRO A 60 3.29 21.89 7.40
CA PRO A 60 4.40 22.60 8.02
C PRO A 60 4.78 23.88 7.26
N VAL A 61 5.11 24.95 7.97
CA VAL A 61 5.46 26.24 7.38
C VAL A 61 6.67 26.13 6.44
N SER A 62 7.59 25.20 6.73
CA SER A 62 8.72 24.84 5.86
C SER A 62 8.32 24.32 4.47
N LEU A 63 7.05 23.96 4.28
CA LEU A 63 6.48 23.50 3.02
C LEU A 63 5.67 24.57 2.28
N ALA A 64 5.50 25.77 2.87
CA ALA A 64 4.86 26.91 2.23
C ALA A 64 5.83 27.55 1.23
N GLY A 65 5.42 27.63 -0.05
CA GLY A 65 6.17 28.39 -1.04
C GLY A 65 6.24 29.88 -0.68
N ALA A 66 7.11 30.63 -1.36
CA ALA A 66 7.31 32.08 -1.16
C ALA A 66 6.04 32.95 -1.38
N SER A 67 4.94 32.36 -1.83
CA SER A 67 3.62 33.00 -1.92
C SER A 67 2.82 32.73 -0.64
N HIS A 68 2.51 33.78 0.10
CA HIS A 68 1.60 33.78 1.26
C HIS A 68 0.12 33.47 0.91
N SER A 69 -0.17 32.81 -0.22
CA SER A 69 -1.48 32.21 -0.51
C SER A 69 -1.69 31.02 0.45
N SER A 70 -2.82 31.01 1.16
CA SER A 70 -3.23 30.00 2.15
C SER A 70 -2.59 28.62 1.95
N GLY A 71 -1.60 28.28 2.79
CA GLY A 71 -0.87 27.01 2.66
C GLY A 71 -1.80 25.79 2.70
N ASN A 72 -1.37 24.68 2.06
CA ASN A 72 -2.10 23.41 1.99
C ASN A 72 -2.68 23.00 3.35
N TRP A 73 -3.97 22.71 3.39
CA TRP A 73 -4.72 22.40 4.60
C TRP A 73 -5.74 21.28 4.37
N HIS A 74 -6.22 20.68 5.46
CA HIS A 74 -7.38 19.78 5.43
C HIS A 74 -8.10 19.77 6.78
N ASN A 75 -9.41 19.54 6.76
CA ASN A 75 -10.15 19.16 7.96
C ASN A 75 -10.08 17.66 8.21
N PHE A 76 -10.29 17.27 9.47
CA PHE A 76 -10.48 15.89 9.86
C PHE A 76 -11.97 15.69 10.18
N THR A 77 -12.78 15.51 9.15
CA THR A 77 -14.24 15.34 9.26
C THR A 77 -14.59 14.08 10.07
N VAL A 78 -15.82 13.98 10.56
CA VAL A 78 -16.28 12.78 11.30
C VAL A 78 -16.09 11.51 10.46
N ARG A 79 -16.49 11.56 9.18
CA ARG A 79 -16.28 10.43 8.25
C ARG A 79 -14.80 10.06 8.12
N LEU A 80 -13.91 11.04 7.95
CA LEU A 80 -12.47 10.78 7.81
C LEU A 80 -11.88 10.20 9.11
N GLN A 81 -12.33 10.67 10.28
CA GLN A 81 -11.96 10.12 11.58
C GLN A 81 -12.37 8.65 11.71
N ASP A 82 -13.63 8.33 11.39
CA ASP A 82 -14.14 6.96 11.44
C ASP A 82 -13.46 6.03 10.44
N THR A 83 -13.16 6.52 9.23
CA THR A 83 -12.40 5.77 8.22
C THR A 83 -10.99 5.47 8.72
N CYS A 84 -10.25 6.48 9.22
CA CYS A 84 -8.91 6.27 9.77
C CYS A 84 -8.91 5.31 10.97
N ARG A 85 -9.91 5.38 11.86
CA ARG A 85 -10.08 4.45 12.98
C ARG A 85 -10.30 3.02 12.49
N GLN A 86 -11.14 2.80 11.49
CA GLN A 86 -11.35 1.47 10.93
C GLN A 86 -10.10 0.90 10.26
N ILE A 87 -9.35 1.73 9.52
CA ILE A 87 -8.06 1.28 8.95
C ILE A 87 -7.10 0.93 10.09
N ALA A 88 -7.02 1.76 11.14
CA ALA A 88 -6.20 1.50 12.30
C ALA A 88 -6.57 0.15 12.95
N ASP A 89 -7.84 -0.06 13.28
CA ASP A 89 -8.33 -1.31 13.90
C ASP A 89 -8.00 -2.55 13.03
N LEU A 90 -8.09 -2.43 11.71
CA LEU A 90 -7.80 -3.51 10.78
C LEU A 90 -6.29 -3.79 10.60
N THR A 91 -5.42 -2.81 10.86
CA THR A 91 -4.00 -2.90 10.51
C THR A 91 -3.07 -2.88 11.72
N TYR A 92 -3.60 -2.59 12.90
CA TYR A 92 -2.86 -2.54 14.15
C TYR A 92 -2.31 -3.93 14.52
N LYS A 93 -1.17 -3.93 15.23
CA LYS A 93 -0.57 -5.13 15.78
C LYS A 93 -1.57 -5.91 16.63
N GLY A 94 -1.72 -7.21 16.35
CA GLY A 94 -2.68 -8.09 17.03
C GLY A 94 -4.08 -8.13 16.42
N SER A 95 -4.36 -7.35 15.37
CA SER A 95 -5.58 -7.52 14.57
C SER A 95 -5.60 -8.88 13.84
N ASP A 96 -6.79 -9.34 13.42
CA ASP A 96 -6.91 -10.59 12.64
C ASP A 96 -6.01 -10.58 11.40
N LEU A 97 -5.92 -9.43 10.71
CA LEU A 97 -5.09 -9.28 9.53
C LEU A 97 -3.61 -9.37 9.85
N ASP A 98 -3.17 -8.77 10.96
CA ASP A 98 -1.79 -8.89 11.43
C ASP A 98 -1.45 -10.35 11.78
N ILE A 99 -2.35 -11.04 12.47
CA ILE A 99 -2.17 -12.46 12.80
C ILE A 99 -2.05 -13.29 11.52
N ILE A 100 -2.97 -13.13 10.58
CA ILE A 100 -2.93 -13.86 9.29
C ILE A 100 -1.67 -13.52 8.49
N ALA A 101 -1.23 -12.26 8.51
CA ALA A 101 0.00 -11.84 7.85
C ALA A 101 1.25 -12.45 8.50
N ARG A 102 1.29 -12.54 9.83
CA ARG A 102 2.42 -13.12 10.59
C ARG A 102 2.48 -14.64 10.50
N ASP A 103 1.33 -15.33 10.59
CA ASP A 103 1.28 -16.79 10.46
C ASP A 103 1.68 -17.26 9.06
N ARG A 104 1.68 -16.33 8.09
CA ARG A 104 2.09 -16.52 6.71
C ARG A 104 3.39 -15.78 6.38
N ALA A 105 4.12 -15.29 7.38
CA ALA A 105 5.36 -14.52 7.17
C ALA A 105 6.46 -15.40 6.55
N GLY A 106 6.91 -15.00 5.36
CA GLY A 106 7.76 -15.75 4.43
C GLY A 106 7.30 -15.47 2.98
N THR A 107 7.45 -16.44 2.08
CA THR A 107 6.89 -16.40 0.71
C THR A 107 5.35 -16.30 0.65
N ALA A 108 4.65 -16.35 1.79
CA ALA A 108 3.21 -16.62 1.87
C ALA A 108 2.29 -15.42 2.18
N PHE A 109 2.78 -14.17 2.14
CA PHE A 109 1.92 -12.97 2.04
C PHE A 109 2.04 -12.25 0.68
N ILE A 110 2.47 -12.94 -0.36
CA ILE A 110 2.48 -12.38 -1.70
C ILE A 110 1.06 -12.49 -2.27
N THR A 111 0.30 -11.41 -2.12
CA THR A 111 -1.02 -11.28 -2.75
C THR A 111 -0.87 -10.77 -4.17
N GLN A 112 -1.89 -11.01 -5.00
CA GLN A 112 -1.98 -10.38 -6.31
C GLN A 112 -1.88 -8.85 -6.17
N GLN A 113 -2.52 -8.30 -5.13
CA GLN A 113 -2.49 -6.86 -4.90
C GLN A 113 -1.10 -6.31 -4.60
N TYR A 114 -0.29 -7.07 -3.86
CA TYR A 114 1.10 -6.70 -3.55
C TYR A 114 1.99 -6.73 -4.80
N ILE A 115 1.81 -7.71 -5.69
CA ILE A 115 2.57 -7.77 -6.95
C ILE A 115 2.16 -6.61 -7.88
N GLU A 116 0.86 -6.34 -8.01
CA GLU A 116 0.37 -5.21 -8.80
C GLU A 116 0.89 -3.86 -8.24
N GLU A 117 0.94 -3.70 -6.92
CA GLU A 117 1.58 -2.53 -6.27
C GLU A 117 3.05 -2.40 -6.68
N MET A 118 3.80 -3.51 -6.70
CA MET A 118 5.21 -3.49 -7.08
C MET A 118 5.39 -3.08 -8.55
N VAL A 119 4.60 -3.64 -9.47
CA VAL A 119 4.62 -3.28 -10.90
C VAL A 119 4.30 -1.80 -11.10
N THR A 120 3.24 -1.30 -10.47
CA THR A 120 2.88 0.13 -10.52
C THR A 120 4.02 1.01 -9.99
N ASN A 121 4.64 0.65 -8.86
CA ASN A 121 5.74 1.45 -8.31
C ASN A 121 6.96 1.47 -9.24
N LEU A 122 7.30 0.35 -9.88
CA LEU A 122 8.39 0.28 -10.87
C LEU A 122 8.12 1.21 -12.05
N ASP A 123 6.90 1.21 -12.59
CA ASP A 123 6.55 2.09 -13.70
C ASP A 123 6.71 3.58 -13.34
N PHE A 124 6.25 3.97 -12.14
CA PHE A 124 6.50 5.32 -11.63
C PHE A 124 7.99 5.62 -11.53
N ASP A 125 8.84 4.71 -11.04
CA ASP A 125 10.29 4.94 -11.00
C ASP A 125 10.99 4.75 -12.36
N GLY A 126 10.24 4.51 -13.44
CA GLY A 126 10.74 4.46 -14.82
C GLY A 126 11.18 3.08 -15.32
N PHE A 127 10.80 2.03 -14.61
CA PHE A 127 11.12 0.64 -14.93
C PHE A 127 9.88 -0.09 -15.44
N THR A 128 9.95 -0.63 -16.66
CA THR A 128 8.90 -1.50 -17.18
C THR A 128 9.11 -2.91 -16.63
N ALA A 129 8.06 -3.49 -16.04
CA ALA A 129 8.09 -4.85 -15.51
C ALA A 129 6.79 -5.59 -15.84
N ASN A 130 6.90 -6.90 -16.11
CA ASN A 130 5.74 -7.76 -16.30
C ASN A 130 5.29 -8.37 -14.95
N TYR A 131 3.98 -8.45 -14.74
CA TYR A 131 3.39 -9.04 -13.54
C TYR A 131 3.90 -10.46 -13.26
N GLU A 132 3.98 -11.32 -14.27
CA GLU A 132 4.36 -12.73 -14.11
C GLU A 132 5.84 -12.87 -13.75
N ASP A 133 6.69 -12.01 -14.30
CA ASP A 133 8.13 -11.96 -14.01
C ASP A 133 8.39 -11.48 -12.58
N VAL A 134 7.75 -10.37 -12.19
CA VAL A 134 7.81 -9.87 -10.81
C VAL A 134 7.26 -10.93 -9.85
N ARG A 135 6.13 -11.57 -10.16
CA ARG A 135 5.60 -12.67 -9.34
C ARG A 135 6.63 -13.76 -9.17
N ALA A 136 7.21 -14.28 -10.25
CA ALA A 136 8.16 -15.39 -10.22
C ALA A 136 9.38 -15.08 -9.34
N VAL A 137 9.88 -13.85 -9.40
CA VAL A 137 10.99 -13.39 -8.54
C VAL A 137 10.56 -13.30 -7.08
N LEU A 138 9.42 -12.66 -6.80
CA LEU A 138 8.95 -12.44 -5.44
C LEU A 138 8.60 -13.75 -4.72
N VAL A 139 8.00 -14.72 -5.42
CA VAL A 139 7.67 -16.04 -4.84
C VAL A 139 8.88 -16.98 -4.77
N GLY A 140 10.02 -16.60 -5.37
CA GLY A 140 11.25 -17.39 -5.36
C GLY A 140 11.30 -18.52 -6.38
N ASP A 141 10.48 -18.48 -7.44
CA ASP A 141 10.53 -19.46 -8.54
C ASP A 141 11.86 -19.36 -9.32
N ARG A 142 12.45 -18.16 -9.41
CA ARG A 142 13.72 -17.91 -10.09
C ARG A 142 14.42 -16.66 -9.53
N PRO A 143 15.75 -16.53 -9.71
CA PRO A 143 16.45 -15.28 -9.39
C PRO A 143 16.03 -14.13 -10.33
N PRO A 144 16.23 -12.86 -9.91
CA PRO A 144 16.06 -11.70 -10.78
C PRO A 144 17.12 -11.70 -11.89
N VAL A 145 16.73 -11.28 -13.10
CA VAL A 145 17.61 -11.24 -14.28
C VAL A 145 17.84 -9.85 -14.83
N ASP A 146 17.05 -8.86 -14.41
CA ASP A 146 17.17 -7.47 -14.82
C ASP A 146 17.06 -6.49 -13.63
N ALA A 147 17.17 -5.19 -13.93
CA ALA A 147 17.12 -4.15 -12.91
C ALA A 147 15.75 -4.03 -12.23
N ALA A 148 14.65 -4.14 -12.98
CA ALA A 148 13.30 -4.01 -12.44
C ALA A 148 12.97 -5.14 -11.46
N GLU A 149 13.35 -6.37 -11.82
CA GLU A 149 13.24 -7.54 -10.97
C GLU A 149 14.15 -7.49 -9.75
N THR A 150 15.37 -6.98 -9.91
CA THR A 150 16.31 -6.78 -8.79
C THR A 150 15.74 -5.78 -7.78
N ILE A 151 15.20 -4.66 -8.25
CA ILE A 151 14.53 -3.67 -7.40
C ILE A 151 13.32 -4.30 -6.68
N ALA A 152 12.51 -5.09 -7.39
CA ALA A 152 11.37 -5.78 -6.79
C ALA A 152 11.78 -6.73 -5.66
N ALA A 153 12.83 -7.54 -5.88
CA ALA A 153 13.38 -8.43 -4.87
C ALA A 153 13.91 -7.66 -3.65
N ASN A 154 14.67 -6.58 -3.87
CA ASN A 154 15.21 -5.73 -2.81
C ASN A 154 14.11 -5.07 -1.99
N TYR A 155 13.10 -4.51 -2.66
CA TYR A 155 11.93 -3.90 -2.01
C TYR A 155 11.18 -4.93 -1.15
N HIS A 156 10.98 -6.15 -1.66
CA HIS A 156 10.30 -7.20 -0.91
C HIS A 156 11.07 -7.65 0.33
N SER A 157 12.39 -7.84 0.24
CA SER A 157 13.25 -8.10 1.40
C SER A 157 13.11 -7.00 2.45
N LEU A 158 13.15 -5.72 2.04
CA LEU A 158 12.91 -4.59 2.94
C LEU A 158 11.54 -4.69 3.61
N MET A 159 10.46 -4.94 2.86
CA MET A 159 9.11 -5.06 3.44
C MET A 159 9.01 -6.19 4.47
N VAL A 160 9.69 -7.32 4.27
CA VAL A 160 9.72 -8.41 5.26
C VAL A 160 10.43 -7.94 6.54
N GLU A 161 11.61 -7.33 6.39
CA GLU A 161 12.48 -6.94 7.50
C GLU A 161 12.03 -5.69 8.26
N LEU A 162 11.18 -4.84 7.68
CA LEU A 162 10.67 -3.64 8.37
C LEU A 162 10.05 -3.97 9.73
N GLY A 163 9.46 -5.16 9.89
CA GLY A 163 8.91 -5.61 11.17
C GLY A 163 9.95 -5.75 12.29
N ASP A 164 11.18 -6.13 11.94
CA ASP A 164 12.30 -6.30 12.86
C ASP A 164 13.01 -4.97 13.15
N MET A 165 12.78 -3.96 12.31
CA MET A 165 13.36 -2.62 12.42
C MET A 165 12.50 -1.66 13.26
N VAL A 166 11.43 -2.12 13.90
CA VAL A 166 10.46 -1.27 14.62
C VAL A 166 11.10 -0.33 15.65
N ASP A 167 12.19 -0.77 16.30
CA ASP A 167 12.91 0.01 17.32
C ASP A 167 14.02 0.88 16.73
N SER A 168 14.29 0.78 15.43
CA SER A 168 15.28 1.62 14.75
C SER A 168 14.83 3.09 14.71
N PRO A 169 15.79 4.04 14.79
CA PRO A 169 15.49 5.46 14.66
C PRO A 169 14.96 5.76 13.25
N PHE A 170 14.13 6.80 13.15
CA PHE A 170 13.76 7.36 11.86
C PHE A 170 14.66 8.56 11.59
N ASP A 171 15.85 8.30 11.07
CA ASP A 171 16.91 9.26 10.82
C ASP A 171 17.53 9.08 9.42
N GLU A 172 18.45 9.98 9.07
CA GLU A 172 19.09 10.00 7.76
C GLU A 172 19.90 8.74 7.49
N GLN A 173 20.60 8.21 8.51
CA GLN A 173 21.37 6.99 8.38
C GLN A 173 20.47 5.79 8.05
N THR A 174 19.37 5.62 8.81
CA THR A 174 18.44 4.50 8.59
C THR A 174 17.79 4.57 7.21
N LEU A 175 17.36 5.76 6.76
CA LEU A 175 16.80 5.93 5.42
C LEU A 175 17.86 5.72 4.33
N GLY A 176 19.09 6.18 4.54
CA GLY A 176 20.23 5.94 3.65
C GLY A 176 20.57 4.45 3.50
N ASP A 177 20.56 3.70 4.61
CA ASP A 177 20.80 2.25 4.60
C ASP A 177 19.69 1.51 3.85
N MET A 178 18.43 1.91 4.04
CA MET A 178 17.30 1.37 3.25
C MET A 178 17.44 1.68 1.76
N TYR A 179 17.85 2.89 1.40
CA TYR A 179 18.09 3.27 0.01
C TYR A 179 19.22 2.45 -0.61
N ALA A 180 20.36 2.30 0.10
CA ALA A 180 21.49 1.51 -0.36
C ALA A 180 21.09 0.05 -0.64
N ARG A 181 20.25 -0.53 0.23
CA ARG A 181 19.69 -1.88 0.04
C ARG A 181 18.72 -1.95 -1.13
N LEU A 182 17.87 -0.95 -1.32
CA LEU A 182 16.94 -0.89 -2.45
C LEU A 182 17.70 -0.82 -3.79
N ALA A 183 18.74 0.00 -3.85
CA ALA A 183 19.54 0.26 -5.05
C ALA A 183 20.67 -0.77 -5.29
N HIS A 184 20.83 -1.76 -4.41
CA HIS A 184 21.91 -2.73 -4.53
C HIS A 184 21.77 -3.57 -5.81
N GLY A 185 22.84 -3.64 -6.61
CA GLY A 185 22.89 -4.40 -7.87
C GLY A 185 22.35 -3.66 -9.09
N ILE A 186 21.93 -2.39 -8.95
CA ILE A 186 21.47 -1.53 -10.06
C ILE A 186 22.22 -0.20 -10.13
N GLU A 187 23.41 -0.11 -9.54
CA GLU A 187 24.16 1.13 -9.35
C GLU A 187 24.46 1.85 -10.67
N ASP A 188 24.66 1.10 -11.75
CA ASP A 188 24.86 1.62 -13.10
C ASP A 188 23.60 2.32 -13.64
N GLU A 189 22.42 1.80 -13.34
CA GLU A 189 21.14 2.39 -13.77
C GLU A 189 20.80 3.63 -12.92
N VAL A 190 21.07 3.59 -11.62
CA VAL A 190 20.97 4.77 -10.74
C VAL A 190 21.80 5.93 -11.27
N ARG A 191 23.07 5.68 -11.65
CA ARG A 191 23.92 6.72 -12.24
C ARG A 191 23.39 7.26 -13.57
N ARG A 192 22.77 6.42 -14.41
CA ARG A 192 22.16 6.85 -15.68
C ARG A 192 20.95 7.76 -15.42
N ILE A 193 20.09 7.40 -14.47
CA ILE A 193 18.93 8.21 -14.08
C ILE A 193 19.37 9.57 -13.52
N GLU A 194 20.34 9.57 -12.59
CA GLU A 194 20.86 10.78 -11.99
C GLU A 194 21.44 11.75 -13.05
N GLN A 195 22.21 11.23 -14.00
CA GLN A 195 22.76 12.02 -15.11
C GLN A 195 21.67 12.59 -16.03
N ALA A 196 20.61 11.81 -16.30
CA ALA A 196 19.48 12.26 -17.09
C ALA A 196 18.71 13.39 -16.38
N ASP A 197 18.45 13.26 -15.08
CA ASP A 197 17.78 14.29 -14.28
C ASP A 197 18.62 15.58 -14.20
N ILE A 198 19.94 15.48 -14.03
CA ILE A 198 20.86 16.62 -14.08
C ILE A 198 20.80 17.32 -15.45
N SER A 199 20.81 16.55 -16.54
CA SER A 199 20.80 17.11 -17.90
C SER A 199 19.49 17.80 -18.28
N THR A 200 18.35 17.28 -17.79
CA THR A 200 17.02 17.83 -18.05
C THR A 200 16.64 18.94 -17.07
N GLY A 201 17.37 19.07 -15.95
CA GLY A 201 17.01 19.95 -14.85
C GLY A 201 15.73 19.52 -14.13
N CYS A 202 15.23 18.30 -14.38
CA CYS A 202 14.02 17.79 -13.75
C CYS A 202 14.31 17.44 -12.29
N LYS A 203 13.71 18.19 -11.36
CA LYS A 203 13.86 17.95 -9.92
C LYS A 203 12.67 17.23 -9.29
N VAL A 204 11.56 17.11 -10.02
CA VAL A 204 10.32 16.50 -9.53
C VAL A 204 10.26 15.04 -9.95
N PRO A 205 10.41 14.08 -9.03
CA PRO A 205 10.33 12.67 -9.36
C PRO A 205 8.96 12.28 -9.93
N ARG A 206 8.96 11.19 -10.69
CA ARG A 206 7.73 10.57 -11.19
C ARG A 206 6.94 9.99 -10.01
N SER A 207 5.64 10.26 -9.99
CA SER A 207 4.72 9.84 -8.92
C SER A 207 3.26 10.04 -9.36
N PRO A 208 2.27 9.51 -8.63
CA PRO A 208 0.86 9.78 -8.90
C PRO A 208 0.49 11.28 -8.86
N LEU A 209 1.28 12.12 -8.20
CA LEU A 209 1.07 13.57 -8.06
C LEU A 209 2.12 14.40 -8.81
N GLN A 210 2.84 13.83 -9.78
CA GLN A 210 3.91 14.54 -10.50
C GLN A 210 3.44 15.86 -11.12
N ASP A 211 2.31 15.84 -11.82
CA ASP A 211 1.79 17.04 -12.50
C ASP A 211 1.39 18.14 -11.50
N HIS A 212 0.86 17.76 -10.34
CA HIS A 212 0.58 18.68 -9.25
C HIS A 212 1.87 19.38 -8.77
N TYR A 213 2.92 18.60 -8.48
CA TYR A 213 4.18 19.18 -7.98
C TYR A 213 4.94 20.00 -9.04
N ARG A 214 4.81 19.63 -10.32
CA ARG A 214 5.33 20.46 -11.43
C ARG A 214 4.58 21.79 -11.53
N ALA A 215 3.25 21.77 -11.43
CA ALA A 215 2.42 22.97 -11.51
C ALA A 215 2.63 23.93 -10.32
N ALA A 216 2.94 23.40 -9.13
CA ALA A 216 3.18 24.20 -7.92
C ALA A 216 4.42 25.11 -8.00
N GLY A 217 5.31 24.91 -8.98
CA GLY A 217 6.52 25.71 -9.16
C GLY A 217 7.64 25.36 -8.17
N SER A 218 8.90 25.65 -8.58
CA SER A 218 10.19 25.31 -7.95
C SER A 218 10.13 24.18 -6.91
N ALA A 219 10.57 22.98 -7.30
CA ALA A 219 10.84 21.90 -6.35
C ALA A 219 11.61 22.48 -5.16
N PRO A 220 11.09 22.36 -3.91
CA PRO A 220 11.76 22.92 -2.76
C PRO A 220 13.18 22.35 -2.68
N GLU A 221 14.08 23.07 -2.02
CA GLU A 221 15.42 22.58 -1.78
C GLU A 221 15.34 21.18 -1.16
N SER A 222 16.07 20.24 -1.76
CA SER A 222 16.03 18.84 -1.37
C SER A 222 16.53 18.73 0.07
N SER A 223 15.67 18.26 0.97
CA SER A 223 15.99 18.13 2.38
C SER A 223 15.37 16.87 2.96
N ILE A 224 16.22 15.91 3.27
CA ILE A 224 15.84 14.68 3.97
C ILE A 224 15.36 14.97 5.41
N ALA A 225 15.70 16.14 5.97
CA ALA A 225 15.28 16.53 7.32
C ALA A 225 13.75 16.66 7.45
N LEU A 226 13.04 17.08 6.38
CA LEU A 226 11.59 17.25 6.41
C LEU A 226 10.80 15.96 6.70
N PRO A 227 10.97 14.85 5.93
CA PRO A 227 10.30 13.61 6.26
C PRO A 227 10.73 13.06 7.63
N ILE A 228 11.97 13.29 8.06
CA ILE A 228 12.48 12.89 9.38
C ILE A 228 11.78 13.68 10.51
N ASP A 229 11.61 15.00 10.36
CA ASP A 229 10.94 15.84 11.35
C ASP A 229 9.45 15.53 11.45
N ILE A 230 8.80 15.28 10.32
CA ILE A 230 7.40 14.80 10.29
C ILE A 230 7.29 13.47 11.03
N ALA A 231 8.13 12.49 10.69
CA ALA A 231 8.07 11.15 11.26
C ALA A 231 8.36 11.09 12.76
N ASN A 232 9.16 12.04 13.28
CA ASN A 232 9.50 12.13 14.69
C ASN A 232 8.61 13.13 15.47
N GLY A 233 7.54 13.65 14.86
CA GLY A 233 6.61 14.57 15.52
C GLY A 233 7.22 15.93 15.89
N ARG A 234 8.27 16.36 15.20
CA ARG A 234 8.94 17.66 15.39
C ARG A 234 8.34 18.78 14.53
N ALA A 235 7.26 18.49 13.80
CA ALA A 235 6.50 19.51 13.08
C ALA A 235 5.68 20.39 14.04
N GLU A 236 5.62 21.70 13.79
CA GLU A 236 4.94 22.70 14.64
C GLU A 236 3.39 22.56 14.74
N ALA A 237 2.79 21.64 13.99
CA ALA A 237 1.34 21.44 13.93
C ALA A 237 0.88 20.36 14.94
N PRO A 238 -0.40 20.36 15.37
CA PRO A 238 -0.98 19.23 16.07
C PRO A 238 -0.72 17.93 15.31
N ARG A 239 -0.30 16.89 16.03
CA ARG A 239 -0.03 15.58 15.45
C ARG A 239 -1.29 15.05 14.77
N ARG A 240 -1.16 14.58 13.53
CA ARG A 240 -2.29 13.97 12.80
C ARG A 240 -2.41 12.50 13.16
N HIS A 241 -3.49 11.88 12.71
CA HIS A 241 -3.59 10.43 12.73
C HIS A 241 -2.39 9.80 11.99
N PRO A 242 -1.69 8.78 12.53
CA PRO A 242 -0.47 8.24 11.92
C PRO A 242 -0.62 7.84 10.44
N ILE A 243 -1.76 7.25 10.07
CA ILE A 243 -2.07 6.88 8.68
C ILE A 243 -2.04 8.10 7.74
N MET A 244 -2.51 9.26 8.20
CA MET A 244 -2.41 10.51 7.45
C MET A 244 -0.98 11.08 7.45
N GLU A 245 -0.27 11.01 8.59
CA GLU A 245 1.14 11.45 8.66
C GLU A 245 2.04 10.65 7.71
N SER A 246 1.80 9.35 7.55
CA SER A 246 2.55 8.51 6.61
C SER A 246 2.42 8.99 5.15
N MET A 247 1.28 9.58 4.79
CA MET A 247 1.10 10.18 3.47
C MET A 247 1.95 11.44 3.34
N LEU A 248 2.02 12.26 4.39
CA LEU A 248 2.89 13.43 4.41
C LEU A 248 4.37 13.06 4.33
N VAL A 249 4.80 11.98 5.00
CA VAL A 249 6.16 11.43 4.87
C VAL A 249 6.42 11.03 3.42
N ASN A 250 5.54 10.23 2.81
CA ASN A 250 5.67 9.78 1.42
C ASN A 250 5.75 10.97 0.43
N CYS A 251 4.88 11.97 0.60
CA CYS A 251 4.80 13.11 -0.29
C CYS A 251 6.11 13.90 -0.37
N GLN A 252 6.97 13.88 0.65
CA GLN A 252 8.27 14.57 0.58
C GLN A 252 9.17 13.99 -0.52
N PHE A 253 9.09 12.68 -0.75
CA PHE A 253 9.83 11.98 -1.80
C PHE A 253 9.25 12.22 -3.20
N TRP A 254 8.02 12.75 -3.31
CA TRP A 254 7.41 13.08 -4.60
C TRP A 254 7.61 14.54 -5.01
N ARG A 255 7.95 15.41 -4.05
CA ARG A 255 8.11 16.85 -4.27
C ARG A 255 9.44 17.21 -4.91
N THR A 256 10.49 16.47 -4.56
CA THR A 256 11.86 16.73 -4.97
C THR A 256 12.67 15.44 -4.86
N ASN A 257 13.71 15.29 -5.68
CA ASN A 257 14.62 14.15 -5.58
C ASN A 257 15.43 14.24 -4.27
N LEU A 258 15.12 13.37 -3.31
CA LEU A 258 15.88 13.21 -2.06
C LEU A 258 17.05 12.22 -2.24
N TYR A 259 16.91 11.30 -3.20
CA TYR A 259 17.93 10.36 -3.63
C TYR A 259 18.16 10.45 -5.15
N PRO A 260 19.27 9.92 -5.68
CA PRO A 260 19.59 9.97 -7.12
C PRO A 260 18.56 9.29 -8.05
N ALA A 261 17.85 8.28 -7.56
CA ALA A 261 16.81 7.54 -8.28
C ALA A 261 15.85 6.88 -7.27
N LEU A 262 14.80 6.22 -7.76
CA LEU A 262 13.87 5.40 -6.97
C LEU A 262 13.13 6.18 -5.85
N ASN A 263 12.92 7.48 -6.03
CA ASN A 263 12.30 8.32 -5.00
C ASN A 263 10.85 7.90 -4.70
N ASN A 264 10.08 7.42 -5.69
CA ASN A 264 8.72 6.96 -5.42
C ASN A 264 8.72 5.71 -4.52
N LEU A 265 9.53 4.70 -4.85
CA LEU A 265 9.73 3.50 -4.03
C LEU A 265 10.30 3.84 -2.65
N MET A 266 11.23 4.79 -2.55
CA MET A 266 11.79 5.19 -1.27
C MET A 266 10.75 5.90 -0.38
N GLY A 267 9.87 6.73 -0.95
CA GLY A 267 8.73 7.28 -0.21
C GLY A 267 7.75 6.20 0.27
N CYS A 268 7.57 5.16 -0.55
CA CYS A 268 6.83 3.96 -0.18
C CYS A 268 7.46 3.19 0.98
N ILE A 269 8.79 3.03 1.01
CA ILE A 269 9.52 2.41 2.11
C ILE A 269 9.44 3.27 3.37
N ALA A 270 9.78 4.56 3.28
CA ALA A 270 9.82 5.47 4.41
C ALA A 270 8.44 5.60 5.10
N SER A 271 7.37 5.73 4.33
CA SER A 271 6.01 5.78 4.89
C SER A 271 5.57 4.48 5.55
N ARG A 272 5.96 3.31 5.01
CA ARG A 272 5.68 2.01 5.62
C ARG A 272 6.51 1.75 6.86
N PHE A 273 7.78 2.16 6.86
CA PHE A 273 8.63 2.11 8.03
C PHE A 273 8.05 2.95 9.17
N TYR A 274 7.63 4.17 8.89
CA TYR A 274 6.90 5.01 9.86
C TYR A 274 5.67 4.28 10.42
N LEU A 275 4.82 3.70 9.56
CA LEU A 275 3.60 3.01 10.01
C LEU A 275 3.88 1.78 10.87
N VAL A 276 4.93 1.03 10.57
CA VAL A 276 5.35 -0.11 11.38
C VAL A 276 5.77 0.33 12.78
N ARG A 277 6.55 1.42 12.88
CA ARG A 277 6.94 2.04 14.16
C ARG A 277 5.73 2.52 14.97
N GLU A 278 4.69 2.99 14.28
CA GLU A 278 3.43 3.42 14.89
C GLU A 278 2.46 2.25 15.22
N GLY A 279 2.89 1.00 15.00
CA GLY A 279 2.13 -0.19 15.39
C GLY A 279 1.18 -0.73 14.32
N TYR A 280 1.34 -0.34 13.05
CA TYR A 280 0.51 -0.78 11.91
C TYR A 280 1.27 -1.70 10.94
N PRO A 281 1.70 -2.91 11.36
CA PRO A 281 2.56 -3.79 10.56
C PRO A 281 1.92 -4.30 9.26
N VAL A 282 0.58 -4.35 9.16
CA VAL A 282 -0.14 -4.79 7.95
C VAL A 282 0.04 -3.79 6.80
N MET A 283 0.26 -2.51 7.11
CA MET A 283 0.37 -1.45 6.10
C MET A 283 1.55 -1.63 5.14
N ARG A 284 2.52 -2.47 5.49
CA ARG A 284 3.62 -2.87 4.60
C ARG A 284 3.12 -3.43 3.26
N TYR A 285 1.98 -4.13 3.28
CA TYR A 285 1.47 -4.85 2.12
C TYR A 285 0.29 -4.17 1.42
N VAL A 286 -0.14 -3.01 1.92
CA VAL A 286 -1.30 -2.29 1.36
C VAL A 286 -0.90 -1.60 0.04
N PRO A 287 -1.68 -1.76 -1.05
CA PRO A 287 -1.31 -1.33 -2.40
C PRO A 287 -1.62 0.16 -2.65
N LYS A 288 -0.98 1.05 -1.88
CA LYS A 288 -1.26 2.49 -1.87
C LYS A 288 -1.09 3.15 -3.26
N ILE A 289 -0.01 2.87 -3.98
CA ILE A 289 0.27 3.56 -5.24
C ILE A 289 -0.65 3.06 -6.34
N ARG A 290 -0.91 1.76 -6.38
CA ARG A 290 -1.90 1.16 -7.28
C ARG A 290 -3.30 1.74 -7.07
N ILE A 291 -3.71 1.97 -5.82
CA ILE A 291 -5.01 2.60 -5.51
C ILE A 291 -5.07 4.00 -6.10
N LEU A 292 -4.03 4.80 -5.92
CA LEU A 292 -3.97 6.15 -6.46
C LEU A 292 -3.97 6.15 -8.00
N GLU A 293 -3.25 5.23 -8.62
CA GLU A 293 -3.24 5.06 -10.07
C GLU A 293 -4.62 4.67 -10.61
N LYS A 294 -5.27 3.66 -10.01
CA LYS A 294 -6.63 3.25 -10.37
C LYS A 294 -7.63 4.39 -10.20
N TRP A 295 -7.50 5.20 -9.15
CA TRP A 295 -8.35 6.36 -8.93
C TRP A 295 -8.14 7.45 -9.98
N ARG A 296 -6.89 7.72 -10.38
CA ARG A 296 -6.56 8.63 -11.49
C ARG A 296 -7.17 8.21 -12.82
N TYR A 297 -7.30 6.92 -13.05
CA TYR A 297 -7.92 6.37 -14.27
C TYR A 297 -9.44 6.14 -14.15
N GLY A 298 -10.09 6.61 -13.08
CA GLY A 298 -11.54 6.51 -12.92
C GLY A 298 -12.06 5.12 -12.53
N ALA A 299 -11.18 4.18 -12.16
CA ALA A 299 -11.58 2.81 -11.81
C ALA A 299 -12.45 2.74 -10.53
N TYR A 300 -12.53 3.84 -9.78
CA TYR A 300 -13.36 3.97 -8.58
C TYR A 300 -14.51 4.99 -8.75
N ASP A 301 -14.87 5.33 -9.98
CA ASP A 301 -16.01 6.20 -10.25
C ASP A 301 -17.30 5.61 -9.67
N GLY A 302 -18.04 6.43 -8.92
CA GLY A 302 -19.23 6.01 -8.18
C GLY A 302 -18.95 5.26 -6.86
N ILE A 303 -17.69 4.93 -6.56
CA ILE A 303 -17.26 4.38 -5.26
C ILE A 303 -16.66 5.48 -4.40
N ALA A 304 -15.69 6.23 -4.96
CA ALA A 304 -15.10 7.37 -4.28
C ALA A 304 -16.11 8.52 -4.17
N SER A 305 -16.13 9.21 -3.03
CA SER A 305 -17.00 10.39 -2.85
C SER A 305 -16.63 11.55 -3.76
N PHE A 306 -15.40 11.58 -4.29
CA PHE A 306 -14.89 12.58 -5.24
C PHE A 306 -14.05 11.84 -6.29
N SER A 307 -14.14 12.25 -7.55
CA SER A 307 -13.19 11.79 -8.57
C SER A 307 -11.80 12.37 -8.28
N PHE A 308 -10.76 11.81 -8.90
CA PHE A 308 -9.40 12.32 -8.75
C PHE A 308 -9.32 13.78 -9.21
N ASP A 309 -9.87 14.08 -10.39
CA ASP A 309 -9.84 15.43 -10.96
C ASP A 309 -10.62 16.44 -10.11
N GLU A 310 -11.79 16.05 -9.56
CA GLU A 310 -12.55 16.90 -8.64
C GLU A 310 -11.73 17.24 -7.39
N ALA A 311 -11.12 16.23 -6.76
CA ALA A 311 -10.32 16.44 -5.55
C ALA A 311 -9.07 17.29 -5.81
N MET A 312 -8.41 17.09 -6.96
CA MET A 312 -7.25 17.88 -7.36
C MET A 312 -7.61 19.33 -7.69
N ALA A 313 -8.73 19.56 -8.38
CA ALA A 313 -9.21 20.90 -8.69
C ALA A 313 -9.48 21.72 -7.42
N ILE A 314 -10.12 21.10 -6.41
CA ILE A 314 -10.36 21.73 -5.09
C ILE A 314 -9.02 22.08 -4.43
N ALA A 315 -8.07 21.14 -4.39
CA ALA A 315 -6.76 21.36 -3.80
C ALA A 315 -5.96 22.48 -4.51
N HIS A 316 -6.09 22.60 -5.83
CA HIS A 316 -5.44 23.66 -6.61
C HIS A 316 -6.12 25.03 -6.46
N GLU A 317 -7.43 25.09 -6.28
CA GLU A 317 -8.18 26.34 -6.16
C GLU A 317 -7.85 27.09 -4.85
N ASN A 318 -7.79 26.38 -3.72
CA ASN A 318 -7.68 27.02 -2.40
C ASN A 318 -6.79 26.28 -1.39
N GLY A 319 -6.06 25.26 -1.83
CA GLY A 319 -5.19 24.46 -0.96
C GLY A 319 -5.93 23.46 -0.06
N ASP A 320 -7.21 23.19 -0.28
CA ASP A 320 -8.03 22.27 0.52
C ASP A 320 -7.87 20.81 0.05
N TRP A 321 -7.13 20.01 0.82
CA TRP A 321 -6.91 18.59 0.58
C TRP A 321 -7.94 17.69 1.27
N THR A 322 -8.99 18.24 1.89
CA THR A 322 -9.98 17.45 2.64
C THR A 322 -10.66 16.41 1.76
N ALA A 323 -11.07 16.78 0.53
CA ALA A 323 -11.69 15.86 -0.42
C ALA A 323 -10.73 14.75 -0.87
N TYR A 324 -9.47 15.11 -1.10
CA TYR A 324 -8.43 14.15 -1.48
C TYR A 324 -8.18 13.11 -0.37
N TYR A 325 -7.95 13.56 0.87
CA TYR A 325 -7.73 12.65 1.99
C TYR A 325 -8.93 11.75 2.25
N ASP A 326 -10.14 12.30 2.18
CA ASP A 326 -11.36 11.53 2.37
C ASP A 326 -11.54 10.43 1.31
N ALA A 327 -11.29 10.75 0.03
CA ALA A 327 -11.33 9.77 -1.05
C ALA A 327 -10.25 8.69 -0.86
N VAL A 328 -8.98 9.08 -0.68
CA VAL A 328 -7.87 8.11 -0.57
C VAL A 328 -8.02 7.21 0.65
N MET A 329 -8.42 7.74 1.81
CA MET A 329 -8.64 6.90 3.00
C MET A 329 -9.82 5.95 2.82
N SER A 330 -10.90 6.39 2.17
CA SER A 330 -12.05 5.51 1.90
C SER A 330 -11.66 4.36 0.95
N LEU A 331 -10.86 4.65 -0.07
CA LEU A 331 -10.35 3.64 -1.00
C LEU A 331 -9.34 2.69 -0.36
N LEU A 332 -8.46 3.20 0.52
CA LEU A 332 -7.57 2.36 1.33
C LEU A 332 -8.38 1.39 2.22
N LEU A 333 -9.41 1.90 2.90
CA LEU A 333 -10.27 1.07 3.74
C LEU A 333 -10.94 -0.04 2.92
N LEU A 334 -11.51 0.30 1.75
CA LEU A 334 -12.12 -0.66 0.84
C LEU A 334 -11.15 -1.79 0.46
N GLU A 335 -9.95 -1.45 0.01
CA GLU A 335 -8.97 -2.43 -0.47
C GLU A 335 -8.38 -3.27 0.67
N ILE A 336 -8.26 -2.71 1.87
CA ILE A 336 -7.85 -3.47 3.07
C ILE A 336 -8.96 -4.46 3.47
N GLN A 337 -10.23 -4.05 3.40
CA GLN A 337 -11.35 -4.96 3.65
C GLN A 337 -11.41 -6.08 2.60
N ASP A 338 -11.14 -5.78 1.33
CA ASP A 338 -11.06 -6.77 0.26
C ASP A 338 -9.90 -7.74 0.45
N MET A 339 -8.73 -7.23 0.84
CA MET A 339 -7.58 -8.03 1.23
C MET A 339 -7.94 -8.97 2.39
N LYS A 340 -8.59 -8.46 3.44
CA LYS A 340 -9.08 -9.28 4.58
C LYS A 340 -10.01 -10.38 4.13
N ARG A 341 -11.02 -10.06 3.33
CA ARG A 341 -11.99 -11.04 2.81
C ARG A 341 -11.28 -12.13 2.00
N SER A 342 -10.37 -11.74 1.11
CA SER A 342 -9.62 -12.68 0.26
C SER A 342 -8.72 -13.61 1.09
N LEU A 343 -8.02 -13.06 2.08
CA LEU A 343 -7.13 -13.83 2.95
C LEU A 343 -7.88 -14.79 3.86
N LEU A 344 -8.98 -14.35 4.48
CA LEU A 344 -9.85 -15.21 5.29
C LEU A 344 -10.46 -16.34 4.46
N HIS A 345 -10.92 -16.03 3.24
CA HIS A 345 -11.44 -17.04 2.33
C HIS A 345 -10.37 -18.09 1.96
N ARG A 346 -9.14 -17.65 1.68
CA ARG A 346 -8.00 -18.55 1.44
C ARG A 346 -7.70 -19.41 2.67
N ALA A 347 -7.65 -18.82 3.86
CA ALA A 347 -7.39 -19.53 5.11
C ALA A 347 -8.44 -20.61 5.38
N ALA A 348 -9.73 -20.32 5.16
CA ALA A 348 -10.80 -21.29 5.31
C ALA A 348 -10.67 -22.46 4.31
N ILE A 349 -10.26 -22.18 3.07
CA ILE A 349 -9.98 -23.22 2.07
C ILE A 349 -8.79 -24.08 2.51
N ASP A 350 -7.71 -23.46 2.99
CA ASP A 350 -6.53 -24.18 3.48
C ASP A 350 -6.90 -25.09 4.66
N GLU A 351 -7.65 -24.59 5.64
CA GLU A 351 -8.12 -25.37 6.79
C GLU A 351 -8.99 -26.56 6.36
N ARG A 352 -9.94 -26.33 5.43
CA ARG A 352 -10.80 -27.38 4.90
C ARG A 352 -10.00 -28.42 4.11
N ALA A 353 -9.00 -27.99 3.34
CA ALA A 353 -8.08 -28.89 2.64
C ALA A 353 -7.26 -29.73 3.64
N MET A 354 -6.74 -29.11 4.70
CA MET A 354 -5.98 -29.79 5.76
C MET A 354 -6.83 -30.85 6.48
N SER A 355 -8.08 -30.54 6.80
CA SER A 355 -9.05 -31.50 7.34
C SER A 355 -9.33 -32.64 6.34
N GLY A 356 -9.53 -32.29 5.06
CA GLY A 356 -9.76 -33.24 3.98
C GLY A 356 -8.66 -34.28 3.80
N ILE A 357 -7.38 -33.91 4.00
CA ILE A 357 -6.24 -34.84 3.96
C ILE A 357 -6.42 -35.99 4.96
N GLY A 358 -6.94 -35.70 6.15
CA GLY A 358 -7.18 -36.69 7.20
C GLY A 358 -8.22 -37.75 6.80
N ASN A 359 -9.17 -37.38 5.94
CA ASN A 359 -10.26 -38.24 5.50
C ASN A 359 -9.90 -39.15 4.32
N ILE A 360 -8.66 -39.08 3.82
CA ILE A 360 -8.20 -39.96 2.73
C ILE A 360 -7.55 -41.20 3.35
N PRO A 361 -8.22 -42.38 3.31
CA PRO A 361 -7.81 -43.53 4.10
C PRO A 361 -6.54 -44.21 3.58
N TYR A 362 -6.25 -44.09 2.28
CA TYR A 362 -5.12 -44.77 1.63
C TYR A 362 -3.79 -44.02 1.69
N LEU A 363 -3.78 -42.77 2.18
CA LEU A 363 -2.54 -41.99 2.28
C LEU A 363 -1.71 -42.40 3.48
N THR A 364 -0.41 -42.60 3.25
CA THR A 364 0.55 -42.79 4.35
C THR A 364 0.78 -41.49 5.11
N HIS A 365 1.33 -41.57 6.32
CA HIS A 365 1.71 -40.36 7.08
C HIS A 365 2.65 -39.44 6.28
N ARG A 366 3.65 -40.02 5.60
CA ARG A 366 4.61 -39.26 4.77
C ARG A 366 3.93 -38.53 3.61
N GLN A 367 2.97 -39.18 2.96
CA GLN A 367 2.20 -38.57 1.89
C GLN A 367 1.28 -37.46 2.41
N ARG A 368 0.64 -37.65 3.57
CA ARG A 368 -0.15 -36.60 4.22
C ARG A 368 0.71 -35.39 4.56
N ASP A 369 1.93 -35.58 5.03
CA ASP A 369 2.84 -34.48 5.34
C ASP A 369 3.26 -33.69 4.09
N VAL A 370 3.52 -34.39 2.97
CA VAL A 370 3.75 -33.73 1.67
C VAL A 370 2.54 -32.90 1.25
N LEU A 371 1.32 -33.45 1.36
CA LEU A 371 0.11 -32.70 1.00
C LEU A 371 -0.15 -31.50 1.92
N LYS A 372 0.13 -31.61 3.23
CA LYS A 372 0.01 -30.49 4.16
C LYS A 372 0.96 -29.35 3.78
N GLN A 373 2.21 -29.68 3.46
CA GLN A 373 3.19 -28.70 2.98
C GLN A 373 2.75 -28.08 1.65
N ALA A 374 2.24 -28.89 0.71
CA ALA A 374 1.76 -28.43 -0.58
C ALA A 374 0.49 -27.55 -0.49
N VAL A 375 -0.36 -27.72 0.53
CA VAL A 375 -1.50 -26.82 0.78
C VAL A 375 -1.03 -25.45 1.28
N LEU A 376 -0.10 -25.43 2.23
CA LEU A 376 0.38 -24.19 2.85
C LEU A 376 1.33 -23.41 1.93
N ALA A 377 2.17 -24.11 1.18
CA ALA A 377 3.13 -23.54 0.25
C ALA A 377 3.09 -24.31 -1.09
N PRO A 378 2.14 -23.99 -1.99
CA PRO A 378 1.94 -24.69 -3.27
C PRO A 378 3.16 -24.73 -4.17
N GLU A 379 4.00 -23.70 -4.09
CA GLU A 379 5.21 -23.57 -4.90
C GLU A 379 6.35 -24.47 -4.41
N THR A 380 6.19 -25.11 -3.24
CA THR A 380 7.20 -26.03 -2.70
C THR A 380 7.49 -27.14 -3.68
N GLU A 381 8.76 -27.28 -4.05
CA GLU A 381 9.23 -28.39 -4.84
C GLU A 381 9.59 -29.59 -3.95
N PHE A 382 8.98 -30.72 -4.26
CA PHE A 382 9.27 -31.99 -3.61
C PHE A 382 10.21 -32.80 -4.49
N ALA A 383 11.50 -32.81 -4.12
CA ALA A 383 12.49 -33.67 -4.76
C ALA A 383 12.53 -35.06 -4.09
N ILE A 384 12.67 -36.13 -4.89
CA ILE A 384 12.72 -37.51 -4.38
C ILE A 384 13.85 -37.69 -3.37
N ALA A 385 15.05 -37.16 -3.68
CA ALA A 385 16.22 -37.27 -2.81
C ALA A 385 16.04 -36.53 -1.46
N ALA A 386 15.38 -35.37 -1.49
CA ALA A 386 15.06 -34.62 -0.27
C ALA A 386 14.07 -35.42 0.60
N HIS A 387 12.99 -35.94 0.00
CA HIS A 387 12.00 -36.75 0.69
C HIS A 387 12.63 -38.04 1.28
N GLN A 388 13.52 -38.68 0.53
CA GLN A 388 14.29 -39.84 0.98
C GLN A 388 15.09 -39.52 2.25
N LYS A 389 15.83 -38.41 2.24
CA LYS A 389 16.65 -37.97 3.37
C LYS A 389 15.79 -37.63 4.59
N THR A 390 14.70 -36.89 4.40
CA THR A 390 13.81 -36.45 5.49
C THR A 390 13.21 -37.62 6.26
N TYR A 391 12.83 -38.69 5.59
CA TYR A 391 12.16 -39.84 6.22
C TYR A 391 13.06 -41.08 6.41
N GLY A 392 14.33 -41.03 6.01
CA GLY A 392 15.26 -42.14 6.16
C GLY A 392 14.85 -43.42 5.42
N ILE A 393 14.24 -43.28 4.24
CA ILE A 393 13.68 -44.40 3.44
C ILE A 393 14.53 -44.72 2.22
N ALA A 394 14.23 -45.83 1.53
CA ALA A 394 14.84 -46.13 0.24
C ALA A 394 14.35 -45.19 -0.87
N TYR A 395 15.19 -44.90 -1.87
CA TYR A 395 14.84 -44.05 -3.01
C TYR A 395 13.58 -44.53 -3.74
N SER A 396 13.43 -45.85 -3.93
CA SER A 396 12.25 -46.45 -4.57
C SER A 396 10.96 -46.17 -3.79
N THR A 397 11.02 -46.19 -2.45
CA THR A 397 9.89 -45.85 -1.58
C THR A 397 9.57 -44.36 -1.66
N ALA A 398 10.58 -43.49 -1.60
CA ALA A 398 10.40 -42.04 -1.72
C ALA A 398 9.79 -41.66 -3.08
N ARG A 399 10.26 -42.28 -4.15
CA ARG A 399 9.68 -42.12 -5.49
C ARG A 399 8.23 -42.57 -5.52
N ALA A 400 7.93 -43.76 -4.99
CA ALA A 400 6.57 -44.30 -4.98
C ALA A 400 5.59 -43.43 -4.18
N ASP A 401 6.03 -42.81 -3.08
CA ASP A 401 5.19 -41.91 -2.29
C ASP A 401 4.77 -40.68 -3.11
N LEU A 402 5.70 -40.04 -3.83
CA LEU A 402 5.43 -38.85 -4.65
C LEU A 402 4.69 -39.18 -5.96
N GLU A 403 5.06 -40.26 -6.67
CA GLU A 403 4.36 -40.67 -7.90
C GLU A 403 2.90 -41.01 -7.62
N LYS A 404 2.58 -41.70 -6.51
CA LYS A 404 1.18 -41.99 -6.14
C LYS A 404 0.36 -40.72 -5.92
N LEU A 405 0.96 -39.67 -5.36
CA LEU A 405 0.29 -38.38 -5.19
C LEU A 405 0.08 -37.68 -6.54
N ALA A 406 1.03 -37.80 -7.46
CA ALA A 406 0.90 -37.27 -8.81
C ALA A 406 -0.14 -38.03 -9.64
N ASP A 407 -0.14 -39.36 -9.59
CA ASP A 407 -1.12 -40.23 -10.26
C ASP A 407 -2.55 -39.98 -9.76
N ALA A 408 -2.70 -39.66 -8.47
CA ALA A 408 -3.97 -39.26 -7.88
C ALA A 408 -4.38 -37.81 -8.19
N GLY A 409 -3.56 -37.06 -8.93
CA GLY A 409 -3.82 -35.67 -9.33
C GLY A 409 -3.60 -34.63 -8.23
N TYR A 410 -2.97 -34.98 -7.10
CA TYR A 410 -2.65 -34.03 -6.04
C TYR A 410 -1.37 -33.25 -6.32
N LEU A 411 -0.41 -33.86 -7.01
CA LEU A 411 0.83 -33.22 -7.43
C LEU A 411 0.96 -33.21 -8.95
N THR A 412 1.72 -32.26 -9.46
CA THR A 412 2.15 -32.21 -10.86
C THR A 412 3.63 -32.56 -10.93
N ARG A 413 3.99 -33.46 -11.85
CA ARG A 413 5.37 -33.89 -12.07
C ARG A 413 6.02 -33.04 -13.15
N PHE A 414 7.26 -32.60 -12.92
CA PHE A 414 8.08 -31.90 -13.91
C PHE A 414 9.56 -32.34 -13.79
N MET A 415 10.36 -31.98 -14.79
CA MET A 415 11.81 -32.26 -14.80
C MET A 415 12.55 -31.00 -14.36
N SER A 416 13.45 -31.14 -13.39
CA SER A 416 14.42 -30.12 -13.02
C SER A 416 15.82 -30.71 -13.18
N GLY A 417 16.57 -30.19 -14.15
CA GLY A 417 17.80 -30.82 -14.63
C GLY A 417 17.53 -32.24 -15.16
N SER A 418 18.14 -33.25 -14.53
CA SER A 418 17.96 -34.67 -14.87
C SER A 418 17.03 -35.44 -13.91
N ALA A 419 16.44 -34.77 -12.92
CA ALA A 419 15.63 -35.40 -11.88
C ALA A 419 14.15 -35.02 -11.97
N TYR A 420 13.27 -35.94 -11.55
CA TYR A 420 11.85 -35.66 -11.38
C TYR A 420 11.60 -34.89 -10.08
N HIS A 421 10.87 -33.78 -10.21
CA HIS A 421 10.38 -32.94 -9.14
C HIS A 421 8.86 -32.89 -9.19
N TYR A 422 8.24 -32.60 -8.05
CA TYR A 422 6.80 -32.53 -7.90
C TYR A 422 6.41 -31.22 -7.23
N ARG A 423 5.29 -30.64 -7.64
CA ARG A 423 4.70 -29.42 -7.06
C ARG A 423 3.20 -29.64 -6.86
N ALA A 424 2.55 -28.83 -6.03
CA ALA A 424 1.10 -28.88 -5.89
C ALA A 424 0.39 -28.80 -7.25
N ALA A 425 -0.66 -29.61 -7.45
CA ALA A 425 -1.57 -29.39 -8.57
C ALA A 425 -2.34 -28.08 -8.39
N ALA A 426 -2.66 -27.39 -9.49
CA ALA A 426 -3.34 -26.09 -9.44
C ALA A 426 -4.67 -26.11 -8.66
N ASN A 427 -5.38 -27.25 -8.68
CA ASN A 427 -6.64 -27.48 -7.98
C ASN A 427 -6.49 -28.26 -6.66
N LEU A 428 -5.27 -28.47 -6.15
CA LEU A 428 -5.00 -29.30 -4.96
C LEU A 428 -5.89 -28.96 -3.77
N ARG A 429 -5.94 -27.67 -3.39
CA ARG A 429 -6.71 -27.20 -2.24
C ARG A 429 -8.20 -27.52 -2.38
N THR A 430 -8.78 -27.20 -3.53
CA THR A 430 -10.20 -27.45 -3.82
C THR A 430 -10.51 -28.94 -3.80
N THR A 431 -9.64 -29.76 -4.40
CA THR A 431 -9.78 -31.23 -4.42
C THR A 431 -9.75 -31.82 -3.01
N LEU A 432 -8.85 -31.34 -2.15
CA LEU A 432 -8.74 -31.79 -0.76
C LEU A 432 -9.89 -31.26 0.10
N ALA A 433 -10.28 -30.00 -0.06
CA ALA A 433 -11.39 -29.40 0.69
C ALA A 433 -12.72 -30.13 0.44
N ALA A 434 -12.92 -30.69 -0.76
CA ALA A 434 -14.06 -31.54 -1.08
C ALA A 434 -14.05 -32.91 -0.37
N LYS A 435 -12.91 -33.32 0.22
CA LYS A 435 -12.81 -34.53 1.05
C LYS A 435 -13.13 -34.26 2.53
N CYS A 436 -13.32 -33.00 2.92
CA CYS A 436 -13.85 -32.65 4.24
C CYS A 436 -15.37 -32.78 4.22
N PRO A 437 -15.98 -33.63 5.08
CA PRO A 437 -17.44 -33.71 5.20
C PRO A 437 -18.05 -32.32 5.49
N ALA A 438 -19.30 -32.15 5.07
CA ALA A 438 -20.06 -30.92 5.25
C ALA A 438 -20.24 -30.55 6.71
#